data_AF-A0A2V9T813-F1
#
_entry.id   AF-A0A2V9T813-F1
#
_cell.length_a   1.000
_cell.length_b   1.000
_cell.length_c   1.000
_cell.angle_alpha   90.00
_cell.angle_beta   90.00
_cell.angle_gamma   90.00
#
_symmetry.space_group_name_H-M   'P 1'
#
loop_
_entity.id
_entity.type
_entity.pdbx_description
1 polymer ?
#
loop_
_entity_poly.entity_id
_entity_poly.type
_entity_poly.pdbx_seq_one_letter_code
_entity_poly.pdbx_strand_id
1 'polypeptide(L)'
;MPYVGYYQFLIKPDLVSYRHAKLKALDDPSGEEFPPATVSGTLLVHASGAAPAIWSDHKALREAQPVDRMGNVLVYRGTYYLPNIRADALFDRAAMLFEEPNPDFPRIESLLKEGLTLRSNDFSGWMMLGNLHVLRGEREQALAAYRKARDSTPPSPFRTLFEEQVTKVSSQPLDSVKPMRDPGIE
;
A
#
# COMPACT_ATOMS: atom_id res chain seq x y z
N MET A 1 -2.42 -6.16 23.36
CA MET A 1 -0.96 -6.37 23.11
C MET A 1 -0.42 -5.11 22.44
N PRO A 2 0.85 -4.70 22.66
CA PRO A 2 1.41 -3.56 21.93
C PRO A 2 1.55 -3.91 20.44
N TYR A 3 1.19 -3.00 19.55
CA TYR A 3 1.33 -3.15 18.09
C TYR A 3 2.60 -2.41 17.66
N VAL A 4 3.46 -2.98 16.81
CA VAL A 4 4.63 -2.23 16.33
C VAL A 4 4.30 -1.57 15.00
N GLY A 5 4.45 -0.24 14.95
CA GLY A 5 4.20 0.61 13.78
C GLY A 5 5.44 0.83 12.92
N TYR A 6 5.89 -0.24 12.28
CA TYR A 6 6.64 -0.33 11.01
C TYR A 6 7.63 0.75 10.51
N TYR A 7 8.79 0.25 10.09
CA TYR A 7 9.38 0.43 8.74
C TYR A 7 10.12 -0.87 8.38
N GLN A 8 9.78 -1.52 7.26
CA GLN A 8 10.27 -2.85 6.81
C GLN A 8 11.80 -2.99 6.82
N PHE A 9 12.52 -1.90 6.62
CA PHE A 9 13.98 -1.90 6.50
C PHE A 9 14.74 -1.92 7.83
N LEU A 10 14.07 -1.63 8.95
CA LEU A 10 14.77 -1.46 10.23
C LEU A 10 14.70 -2.68 11.14
N ILE A 11 13.68 -3.53 10.99
CA ILE A 11 13.44 -4.60 11.95
C ILE A 11 12.85 -5.81 11.23
N LYS A 12 13.69 -6.81 10.94
CA LYS A 12 13.19 -8.12 10.55
C LYS A 12 12.35 -8.71 11.71
N PRO A 13 11.27 -9.46 11.45
CA PRO A 13 10.40 -10.02 12.50
C PRO A 13 11.13 -10.86 13.56
N ASP A 14 12.26 -11.48 13.19
CA ASP A 14 13.14 -12.28 14.04
C ASP A 14 14.05 -11.44 14.97
N LEU A 15 14.23 -10.14 14.72
CA LEU A 15 15.06 -9.25 15.56
C LEU A 15 14.32 -8.69 16.80
N VAL A 16 13.01 -8.90 16.92
CA VAL A 16 12.17 -8.25 17.95
C VAL A 16 11.67 -9.18 19.04
N SER A 17 12.35 -10.29 19.26
CA SER A 17 12.34 -10.96 20.56
C SER A 17 13.15 -10.16 21.59
N TYR A 18 12.78 -8.89 21.81
CA TYR A 18 13.33 -8.06 22.89
C TYR A 18 12.71 -8.52 24.22
N ARG A 19 13.29 -9.58 24.77
CA ARG A 19 13.17 -10.25 26.08
C ARG A 19 11.83 -10.39 26.82
N HIS A 20 10.82 -9.53 26.66
CA HIS A 20 9.52 -9.64 27.36
C HIS A 20 8.31 -9.06 26.60
N ALA A 21 8.42 -8.66 25.33
CA ALA A 21 7.30 -8.09 24.57
C ALA A 21 6.85 -9.00 23.42
N LYS A 22 5.54 -9.30 23.33
CA LYS A 22 4.92 -9.84 22.11
C LYS A 22 4.63 -8.68 21.18
N LEU A 23 5.23 -8.71 19.99
CA LEU A 23 5.12 -7.65 19.00
C LEU A 23 4.46 -8.23 17.75
N LYS A 24 3.46 -7.51 17.22
CA LYS A 24 2.81 -7.83 15.95
C LYS A 24 3.17 -6.72 14.97
N ALA A 25 3.76 -7.10 13.84
CA ALA A 25 3.89 -6.19 12.70
C ALA A 25 2.47 -5.86 12.22
N LEU A 26 2.19 -4.58 12.00
CA LEU A 26 0.89 -4.18 11.44
C LEU A 26 0.80 -4.50 9.96
N ASP A 27 1.94 -4.61 9.27
CA ASP A 27 2.04 -4.99 7.88
C ASP A 27 2.79 -6.34 7.81
N ASP A 28 2.04 -7.40 7.52
CA ASP A 28 2.54 -8.74 7.20
C ASP A 28 1.90 -9.14 5.87
N PRO A 29 2.59 -8.93 4.75
CA PRO A 29 2.01 -9.16 3.43
C PRO A 29 1.87 -10.66 3.10
N SER A 30 2.47 -11.54 3.92
CA SER A 30 2.26 -12.98 3.85
C SER A 30 1.07 -13.46 4.70
N GLY A 31 0.57 -12.60 5.59
CA GLY A 31 -0.53 -12.90 6.49
C GLY A 31 -1.89 -12.86 5.82
N GLU A 32 -2.84 -13.59 6.40
CA GLU A 32 -4.26 -13.57 6.01
C GLU A 32 -5.08 -12.54 6.82
N GLU A 33 -4.49 -12.00 7.89
CA GLU A 33 -5.11 -10.99 8.75
C GLU A 33 -4.56 -9.59 8.45
N PHE A 34 -5.42 -8.69 8.00
CA PHE A 34 -5.07 -7.28 7.81
C PHE A 34 -5.28 -6.46 9.09
N PRO A 35 -4.43 -5.46 9.37
CA PRO A 35 -4.59 -4.59 10.53
C PRO A 35 -5.91 -3.80 10.42
N PRO A 36 -6.61 -3.52 11.53
CA PRO A 36 -7.77 -2.63 11.49
C PRO A 36 -7.34 -1.20 11.11
N ALA A 37 -8.24 -0.42 10.51
CA ALA A 37 -7.99 1.00 10.22
C ALA A 37 -7.86 1.84 11.50
N THR A 38 -8.39 1.36 12.63
CA THR A 38 -8.19 1.96 13.96
C THR A 38 -7.34 1.03 14.80
N VAL A 39 -6.18 1.50 15.23
CA VAL A 39 -5.21 0.71 15.99
C VAL A 39 -5.10 1.25 17.40
N SER A 40 -5.25 0.36 18.39
CA SER A 40 -5.12 0.69 19.81
C SER A 40 -3.93 -0.03 20.44
N GLY A 41 -3.07 0.69 21.13
CA GLY A 41 -1.95 0.10 21.88
C GLY A 41 -0.77 1.04 22.04
N THR A 42 0.39 0.46 22.32
CA THR A 42 1.68 1.14 22.16
C THR A 42 2.11 0.95 20.72
N LEU A 43 2.45 2.03 20.00
CA LEU A 43 3.00 2.02 18.65
C LEU A 43 4.45 2.50 18.69
N LEU A 44 5.35 1.76 18.05
CA LEU A 44 6.74 2.20 17.82
C LEU A 44 6.85 2.60 16.35
N VAL A 45 7.18 3.85 16.06
CA VAL A 45 7.12 4.43 14.71
C VAL A 45 8.44 5.11 14.38
N HIS A 46 9.02 4.84 13.21
CA HIS A 46 10.20 5.58 12.76
C HIS A 46 9.82 7.05 12.53
N ALA A 47 10.70 8.00 12.86
CA ALA A 47 10.41 9.43 12.77
C ALA A 47 9.95 9.86 11.36
N SER A 48 10.44 9.21 10.29
CA SER A 48 9.97 9.47 8.93
C SER A 48 8.53 9.01 8.68
N GLY A 49 8.03 8.01 9.40
CA GLY A 49 6.65 7.52 9.30
C GLY A 49 5.63 8.45 9.95
N ALA A 50 6.07 9.37 10.81
CA ALA A 50 5.24 10.44 11.34
C ALA A 50 5.35 11.74 10.53
N ALA A 51 6.23 11.79 9.52
CA ALA A 51 6.37 12.94 8.64
C ALA A 51 5.24 12.99 7.59
N PRO A 52 4.89 14.16 7.05
CA PRO A 52 3.94 14.26 5.94
C PRO A 52 4.42 13.44 4.74
N ALA A 53 3.51 12.66 4.16
CA ALA A 53 3.73 11.92 2.92
C ALA A 53 2.55 12.13 1.97
N ILE A 54 2.77 12.05 0.66
CA ILE A 54 1.71 12.33 -0.32
C ILE A 54 0.63 11.24 -0.28
N TRP A 55 1.03 9.97 -0.14
CA TRP A 55 0.14 8.81 -0.25
C TRP A 55 -0.03 8.04 1.07
N SER A 56 0.98 8.05 1.94
CA SER A 56 1.01 7.28 3.20
C SER A 56 0.95 8.14 4.46
N ASP A 57 0.44 9.38 4.39
CA ASP A 57 0.40 10.28 5.56
C ASP A 57 -0.36 9.64 6.73
N HIS A 58 0.28 9.59 7.89
CA HIS A 58 -0.34 9.17 9.13
C HIS A 58 -0.65 10.40 9.99
N LYS A 59 -1.57 11.24 9.49
CA LYS A 59 -1.96 12.50 10.13
C LYS A 59 -2.22 12.38 11.63
N ALA A 60 -2.90 11.31 12.07
CA ALA A 60 -3.19 11.05 13.48
C ALA A 60 -1.92 10.89 14.35
N LEU A 61 -0.83 10.33 13.81
CA LEU A 61 0.46 10.24 14.51
C LEU A 61 1.22 11.56 14.50
N ARG A 62 1.10 12.31 13.40
CA ARG A 62 1.74 13.61 13.23
C ARG A 62 1.15 14.70 14.13
N GLU A 63 -0.16 14.65 14.36
CA GLU A 63 -0.87 15.55 15.27
C GLU A 63 -0.77 15.10 16.74
N ALA A 64 -0.40 13.85 16.99
CA ALA A 64 -0.19 13.33 18.31
C ALA A 64 1.23 13.63 18.83
N GLN A 65 1.34 13.85 20.14
CA GLN A 65 2.63 13.92 20.80
C GLN A 65 3.11 12.50 21.18
N PRO A 66 4.30 12.07 20.77
CA PRO A 66 4.86 10.80 21.22
C PRO A 66 5.10 10.86 22.74
N VAL A 67 4.84 9.75 23.42
CA VAL A 67 5.01 9.61 24.87
C VAL A 67 6.47 9.30 25.26
N ASP A 68 7.28 8.84 24.31
CA ASP A 68 8.70 8.57 24.48
C ASP A 68 9.43 8.61 23.12
N ARG A 69 10.77 8.70 23.14
CA ARG A 69 11.62 8.72 21.94
C ARG A 69 12.95 8.02 22.20
N MET A 70 13.31 7.12 21.29
CA MET A 70 14.58 6.40 21.28
C MET A 70 15.29 6.64 19.95
N GLY A 71 16.15 7.66 19.88
CA GLY A 71 16.81 8.05 18.64
C GLY A 71 15.80 8.48 17.57
N ASN A 72 15.66 7.70 16.50
CA ASN A 72 14.68 7.91 15.42
C ASN A 72 13.40 7.09 15.59
N VAL A 73 13.19 6.43 16.71
CA VAL A 73 11.94 5.72 17.03
C VAL A 73 11.12 6.58 17.98
N LEU A 74 9.88 6.87 17.59
CA LEU A 74 8.86 7.54 18.37
C LEU A 74 7.93 6.51 18.99
N VAL A 75 7.59 6.68 20.25
CA VAL A 75 6.65 5.80 20.97
C VAL A 75 5.34 6.54 21.14
N TYR A 76 4.24 5.96 20.68
CA TYR A 76 2.89 6.45 20.91
C TYR A 76 2.13 5.47 21.78
N ARG A 77 1.16 5.96 22.56
CA ARG A 77 0.26 5.11 23.34
C ARG A 77 -1.15 5.68 23.24
N GLY A 78 -2.08 4.90 22.70
CA GLY A 78 -3.45 5.35 22.52
C GLY A 78 -4.18 4.58 21.44
N THR A 79 -5.21 5.21 20.89
CA THR A 79 -6.00 4.70 19.78
C THR A 79 -5.94 5.70 18.64
N TYR A 80 -5.53 5.25 17.46
CA TYR A 80 -5.29 6.10 16.31
C TYR A 80 -6.00 5.55 15.08
N TYR A 81 -6.61 6.44 14.30
CA TYR A 81 -7.12 6.11 12.97
C TYR A 81 -5.97 6.19 11.96
N LEU A 82 -5.54 5.02 11.49
CA LEU A 82 -4.39 4.80 10.62
C LEU A 82 -4.82 3.99 9.37
N PRO A 83 -5.74 4.51 8.54
CA PRO A 83 -6.29 3.78 7.40
C PRO A 83 -5.21 3.41 6.38
N ASN A 84 -4.18 4.23 6.25
CA ASN A 84 -3.09 4.00 5.32
C ASN A 84 -2.29 2.73 5.66
N ILE A 85 -2.13 2.37 6.93
CA ILE A 85 -1.44 1.13 7.31
C ILE A 85 -2.20 -0.09 6.78
N ARG A 86 -3.54 -0.06 6.88
CA ARG A 86 -4.37 -1.13 6.32
C ARG A 86 -4.32 -1.13 4.79
N ALA A 87 -4.36 0.05 4.16
CA ALA A 87 -4.24 0.14 2.72
C ALA A 87 -2.91 -0.43 2.20
N ASP A 88 -1.78 -0.13 2.87
CA ASP A 88 -0.47 -0.70 2.52
C ASP A 88 -0.49 -2.23 2.59
N ALA A 89 -0.95 -2.80 3.70
CA ALA A 89 -1.03 -4.26 3.85
C ALA A 89 -1.94 -4.92 2.79
N LEU A 90 -3.03 -4.26 2.39
CA LEU A 90 -3.91 -4.74 1.33
C LEU A 90 -3.23 -4.70 -0.05
N PHE A 91 -2.53 -3.61 -0.36
CA PHE A 91 -1.80 -3.46 -1.63
C PHE A 91 -0.61 -4.42 -1.72
N ASP A 92 0.16 -4.58 -0.64
CA ASP A 92 1.30 -5.49 -0.62
C ASP A 92 0.86 -6.96 -0.76
N ARG A 93 -0.24 -7.36 -0.10
CA ARG A 93 -0.82 -8.69 -0.31
C ARG A 93 -1.30 -8.87 -1.74
N ALA A 94 -1.96 -7.87 -2.32
CA ALA A 94 -2.39 -7.92 -3.72
C ALA A 94 -1.19 -8.07 -4.68
N ALA A 95 -0.08 -7.36 -4.41
CA ALA A 95 1.14 -7.45 -5.19
C ALA A 95 1.77 -8.83 -5.10
N MET A 96 1.82 -9.43 -3.90
CA MET A 96 2.29 -10.81 -3.73
C MET A 96 1.42 -11.81 -4.49
N LEU A 97 0.09 -11.68 -4.43
CA LEU A 97 -0.83 -12.58 -5.13
C LEU A 97 -0.68 -12.49 -6.66
N PHE A 98 -0.29 -11.33 -7.21
CA PHE A 98 0.01 -11.21 -8.63
C PHE A 98 1.21 -12.06 -9.08
N GLU A 99 2.19 -12.27 -8.21
CA GLU A 99 3.40 -13.05 -8.49
C GLU A 99 3.21 -14.56 -8.28
N GLU A 100 2.06 -15.00 -7.77
CA GLU A 100 1.75 -16.42 -7.61
C GLU A 100 1.58 -17.10 -8.98
N PRO A 101 1.93 -18.40 -9.13
CA PRO A 101 1.79 -19.10 -10.41
C PRO A 101 0.36 -19.14 -10.96
N ASN A 102 -0.65 -19.07 -10.08
CA ASN A 102 -2.07 -19.03 -10.44
C ASN A 102 -2.77 -17.92 -9.63
N PRO A 103 -2.66 -16.64 -10.04
CA PRO A 103 -3.19 -15.53 -9.29
C PRO A 103 -4.71 -15.61 -9.11
N ASP A 104 -5.19 -15.47 -7.88
CA ASP A 104 -6.62 -15.36 -7.57
C ASP A 104 -7.10 -13.93 -7.90
N PHE A 105 -7.49 -13.71 -9.15
CA PHE A 105 -7.93 -12.40 -9.62
C PHE A 105 -9.14 -11.83 -8.86
N PRO A 106 -10.21 -12.58 -8.53
CA PRO A 106 -11.29 -12.08 -7.67
C PRO A 106 -10.79 -11.58 -6.31
N ARG A 107 -9.88 -12.32 -5.68
CA ARG A 107 -9.30 -11.92 -4.40
C ARG A 107 -8.45 -10.66 -4.51
N ILE A 108 -7.58 -10.59 -5.53
CA ILE A 108 -6.77 -9.41 -5.83
C ILE A 108 -7.67 -8.18 -6.03
N GLU A 109 -8.73 -8.30 -6.84
CA GLU A 109 -9.67 -7.21 -7.08
C GLU A 109 -10.29 -6.69 -5.78
N SER A 110 -10.70 -7.61 -4.90
CA SER A 110 -11.31 -7.27 -3.61
C SER A 110 -10.33 -6.49 -2.73
N LEU A 111 -9.09 -6.95 -2.62
CA LEU A 111 -8.05 -6.29 -1.82
C LEU A 111 -7.74 -4.88 -2.36
N LEU A 112 -7.56 -4.76 -3.67
CA LEU A 112 -7.30 -3.47 -4.32
C LEU A 112 -8.45 -2.48 -4.12
N LYS A 113 -9.70 -2.93 -4.33
CA LYS A 113 -10.87 -2.07 -4.12
C LYS A 113 -10.98 -1.63 -2.67
N GLU A 114 -10.77 -2.53 -1.71
CA GLU A 114 -10.78 -2.19 -0.29
C GLU A 114 -9.69 -1.16 0.04
N GLY A 115 -8.45 -1.39 -0.39
CA GLY A 115 -7.34 -0.45 -0.18
C GLY A 115 -7.64 0.93 -0.79
N LEU A 116 -8.22 0.96 -1.99
CA LEU A 116 -8.63 2.20 -2.66
C LEU A 116 -9.82 2.91 -1.97
N THR A 117 -10.63 2.21 -1.17
CA THR A 117 -11.62 2.89 -0.31
C THR A 117 -10.97 3.65 0.85
N LEU A 118 -9.83 3.16 1.33
CA LEU A 118 -9.05 3.78 2.41
C LEU A 118 -8.13 4.88 1.87
N ARG A 119 -7.64 4.72 0.64
CA ARG A 119 -6.71 5.62 -0.04
C ARG A 119 -7.06 5.79 -1.51
N SER A 120 -8.04 6.64 -1.78
CA SER A 120 -8.63 6.81 -3.11
C SER A 120 -7.72 7.49 -4.15
N ASN A 121 -6.63 8.11 -3.70
CA ASN A 121 -5.63 8.79 -4.52
C ASN A 121 -4.32 8.00 -4.63
N ASP A 122 -4.35 6.68 -4.41
CA ASP A 122 -3.18 5.82 -4.59
C ASP A 122 -2.99 5.44 -6.06
N PHE A 123 -1.97 6.01 -6.71
CA PHE A 123 -1.72 5.72 -8.12
C PHE A 123 -1.29 4.26 -8.34
N SER A 124 -0.56 3.65 -7.40
CA SER A 124 -0.07 2.27 -7.52
C SER A 124 -1.24 1.29 -7.37
N GLY A 125 -2.12 1.51 -6.39
CA GLY A 125 -3.37 0.75 -6.25
C GLY A 125 -4.26 0.82 -7.50
N TRP A 126 -4.44 2.00 -8.09
CA TRP A 126 -5.18 2.15 -9.36
C TRP A 126 -4.47 1.49 -10.54
N MET A 127 -3.15 1.55 -10.61
CA MET A 127 -2.35 0.89 -11.64
C MET A 127 -2.47 -0.63 -11.55
N MET A 128 -2.36 -1.20 -10.35
CA MET A 128 -2.54 -2.63 -10.11
C MET A 128 -3.94 -3.09 -10.52
N LEU A 129 -4.98 -2.29 -10.26
CA LEU A 129 -6.33 -2.58 -10.70
C LEU A 129 -6.43 -2.54 -12.24
N GLY A 130 -5.75 -1.58 -12.89
CA GLY A 130 -5.62 -1.55 -14.34
C GLY A 130 -4.95 -2.79 -14.91
N ASN A 131 -3.83 -3.21 -14.31
CA ASN A 131 -3.12 -4.44 -14.66
C ASN A 131 -4.00 -5.68 -14.54
N LEU A 132 -4.79 -5.78 -13.46
CA LEU A 132 -5.74 -6.88 -13.26
C LEU A 132 -6.75 -6.97 -14.42
N HIS A 133 -7.32 -5.83 -14.80
CA HIS A 133 -8.30 -5.76 -15.87
C HIS A 133 -7.67 -6.06 -17.24
N VAL A 134 -6.41 -5.66 -17.49
CA VAL A 134 -5.67 -6.08 -18.69
C VAL A 134 -5.57 -7.60 -18.75
N LEU A 135 -5.13 -8.24 -17.67
CA LEU A 135 -4.96 -9.69 -17.58
C LEU A 135 -6.29 -10.46 -17.75
N ARG A 136 -7.42 -9.85 -17.39
CA ARG A 136 -8.76 -10.41 -17.56
C ARG A 136 -9.41 -10.10 -18.92
N GLY A 137 -8.77 -9.32 -19.79
CA GLY A 137 -9.35 -8.93 -21.07
C GLY A 137 -10.38 -7.79 -20.98
N GLU A 138 -10.44 -7.07 -19.86
CA GLU A 138 -11.45 -6.08 -19.52
C GLU A 138 -10.97 -4.66 -19.88
N ARG A 139 -10.96 -4.34 -21.18
CA ARG A 139 -10.36 -3.10 -21.71
C ARG A 139 -10.89 -1.81 -21.07
N GLU A 140 -12.21 -1.65 -20.99
CA GLU A 140 -12.80 -0.39 -20.51
C GLU A 140 -12.49 -0.14 -19.03
N GLN A 141 -12.52 -1.20 -18.22
CA GLN A 141 -12.16 -1.16 -16.81
C GLN A 141 -10.67 -0.85 -16.64
N ALA A 142 -9.79 -1.46 -17.45
CA ALA A 142 -8.36 -1.17 -17.46
C ALA A 142 -8.09 0.31 -17.77
N LEU A 143 -8.73 0.85 -18.82
CA LEU A 143 -8.59 2.26 -19.21
C LEU A 143 -9.08 3.19 -18.10
N ALA A 144 -10.21 2.89 -17.47
CA ALA A 144 -10.73 3.68 -16.36
C ALA A 144 -9.74 3.71 -15.18
N ALA A 145 -9.19 2.54 -14.81
CA ALA A 145 -8.24 2.42 -13.71
C ALA A 145 -6.90 3.14 -14.02
N TYR A 146 -6.31 2.97 -15.20
CA TYR A 146 -5.08 3.68 -15.55
C TYR A 146 -5.25 5.20 -15.66
N ARG A 147 -6.41 5.69 -16.10
CA ARG A 147 -6.73 7.12 -16.05
C ARG A 147 -6.80 7.63 -14.62
N LYS A 148 -7.41 6.86 -13.70
CA LYS A 148 -7.41 7.18 -12.27
C LYS A 148 -6.02 7.18 -11.67
N ALA A 149 -5.16 6.22 -12.05
CA ALA A 149 -3.76 6.20 -11.65
C ALA A 149 -3.05 7.50 -12.09
N ARG A 150 -3.10 7.82 -13.39
CA ARG A 150 -2.55 9.05 -13.97
C ARG A 150 -3.00 10.31 -13.22
N ASP A 151 -4.29 10.42 -12.94
CA ASP A 151 -4.88 11.61 -12.31
C ASP A 151 -4.52 11.72 -10.82
N SER A 152 -4.14 10.59 -10.19
CA SER A 152 -3.69 10.51 -8.80
C SER A 152 -2.17 10.69 -8.64
N THR A 153 -1.42 10.58 -9.74
CA THR A 153 0.02 10.81 -9.77
C THR A 153 0.35 12.30 -9.63
N PRO A 154 1.14 12.74 -8.64
CA PRO A 154 1.67 14.09 -8.56
C PRO A 154 2.47 14.44 -9.83
N PRO A 155 2.60 15.74 -10.17
CA PRO A 155 3.38 16.17 -11.32
C PRO A 155 4.79 15.56 -11.30
N SER A 156 5.01 14.57 -12.17
CA SER A 156 6.24 13.78 -12.25
C SER A 156 6.32 13.13 -13.63
N PRO A 157 7.53 12.68 -14.06
CA PRO A 157 7.68 11.89 -15.28
C PRO A 157 6.81 10.62 -15.30
N PHE A 158 6.38 10.11 -14.15
CA PHE A 158 5.52 8.92 -14.08
C PHE A 158 4.15 9.13 -14.74
N ARG A 159 3.66 10.37 -14.80
CA ARG A 159 2.38 10.67 -15.45
C ARG A 159 2.39 10.29 -16.93
N THR A 160 3.51 10.49 -17.63
CA THR A 160 3.61 10.14 -19.06
C THR A 160 3.57 8.63 -19.28
N LEU A 161 4.12 7.84 -18.35
CA LEU A 161 4.07 6.38 -18.41
C LEU A 161 2.62 5.86 -18.37
N PHE A 162 1.75 6.48 -17.56
CA PHE A 162 0.33 6.14 -17.56
C PHE A 162 -0.38 6.56 -18.85
N GLU A 163 -0.01 7.68 -19.45
CA GLU A 163 -0.56 8.13 -20.73
C GLU A 163 -0.18 7.19 -21.89
N GLU A 164 1.07 6.74 -21.91
CA GLU A 164 1.55 5.71 -22.83
C GLU A 164 0.80 4.40 -22.63
N GLN A 165 0.60 3.97 -21.38
CA GLN A 165 -0.12 2.74 -21.09
C GLN A 165 -1.59 2.83 -21.53
N VAL A 166 -2.27 3.94 -21.25
CA VAL A 166 -3.63 4.20 -21.74
C VAL A 166 -3.68 4.14 -23.28
N THR A 167 -2.67 4.67 -23.95
CA THR A 167 -2.56 4.61 -25.42
C THR A 167 -2.39 3.18 -25.91
N LYS A 168 -1.54 2.37 -25.29
CA LYS A 168 -1.35 0.95 -25.62
C LYS A 168 -2.64 0.16 -25.44
N VAL A 169 -3.27 0.26 -24.27
CA VAL A 169 -4.51 -0.47 -23.94
C VAL A 169 -5.67 -0.12 -24.88
N SER A 170 -5.75 1.13 -25.33
CA SER A 170 -6.82 1.60 -26.22
C SER A 170 -6.59 1.25 -27.70
N SER A 171 -5.35 1.18 -28.15
CA SER A 171 -5.02 1.01 -29.59
C SER A 171 -4.58 -0.40 -29.98
N GLN A 172 -4.01 -1.18 -29.07
CA GLN A 172 -3.44 -2.50 -29.35
C GLN A 172 -4.38 -3.63 -28.90
N PRO A 173 -4.32 -4.81 -29.54
CA PRO A 173 -4.96 -6.02 -29.01
C PRO A 173 -4.55 -6.26 -27.55
N LEU A 174 -5.51 -6.48 -26.66
CA LEU A 174 -5.27 -6.42 -25.21
C LEU A 174 -4.35 -7.55 -24.71
N ASP A 175 -4.39 -8.70 -25.39
CA ASP A 175 -3.49 -9.85 -25.20
C ASP A 175 -2.02 -9.53 -25.51
N SER A 176 -1.74 -8.52 -26.34
CA SER A 176 -0.39 -8.04 -26.64
C SER A 176 0.12 -6.97 -25.66
N VAL A 177 -0.77 -6.38 -24.85
CA VAL A 177 -0.43 -5.32 -23.91
C VAL A 177 0.04 -5.95 -22.60
N LYS A 178 1.30 -5.68 -22.24
CA LYS A 178 1.84 -6.13 -20.96
C LYS A 178 1.32 -5.25 -19.81
N PRO A 179 1.04 -5.84 -18.64
CA PRO A 179 0.82 -5.08 -17.41
C PRO A 179 1.96 -4.09 -17.14
N MET A 180 1.60 -2.92 -16.63
CA MET A 180 2.54 -1.87 -16.29
C MET A 180 3.29 -2.21 -15.00
N ARG A 181 4.61 -2.06 -14.98
CA ARG A 181 5.40 -2.17 -13.75
C ARG A 181 5.27 -0.90 -12.93
N ASP A 182 5.42 -1.00 -11.61
CA ASP A 182 5.38 0.16 -10.73
C ASP A 182 6.54 1.11 -11.04
N PRO A 183 6.27 2.33 -11.55
CA PRO A 183 7.30 3.29 -11.91
C PRO A 183 8.00 3.90 -10.68
N GLY A 184 7.47 3.72 -9.47
CA GLY A 184 8.10 4.19 -8.24
C GLY A 184 9.19 3.26 -7.68
N ILE A 185 9.37 2.07 -8.27
CA ILE A 185 10.34 1.04 -7.82
C ILE A 185 11.54 0.92 -8.79
N GLU A 186 11.47 1.49 -9.99
CA GLU A 186 12.56 1.52 -10.98
C GLU A 186 13.52 2.71 -10.78
#